data_AF-A0A1F3T7T7-F1
#
_entry.id   AF-A0A1F3T7T7-F1
#
_cell.length_a   1.000
_cell.length_b   1.000
_cell.length_c   1.000
_cell.angle_alpha   90.00
_cell.angle_beta   90.00
_cell.angle_gamma   90.00
#
_symmetry.space_group_name_H-M   'P 1'
#
loop_
_entity.id
_entity.type
_entity.pdbx_description
1 polymer ?
#
loop_
_entity_poly.entity_id
_entity_poly.type
_entity_poly.pdbx_seq_one_letter_code
_entity_poly.pdbx_strand_id
1 'polypeptide(L)'
;PNNAVLGKWSASANTDRLIAALPFYRANGINAISLNLQGGCSCTRDGESGMKLKGTAQSPDNNPYLKDSNGNLYIDPAYLTRLGKLIDKANEQGMIVFVGLIYFGQENRLPDQNDRLKATELMANWVLDKDYKNVILETKNENQGAQALLMIDKVKSVAAARGKTLYATTSLGYQEYPTSAYLGKVDVILVHTNGYASTIDSNGWSVYQIIDKIRNDPNYNGNPILITEDGPNFKLANLNAATDKGVGWGYYNDQDKQSVPANFNLFSSSDSTFANRVLQITGGATPTPTPTPTPTPTPTPSPTPTPPPPIGDTTAPLRSSASPSSALTSGTSSTFLGLVTNEL
;
A
#
# COMPACT_ATOMS: atom_id res chain seq x y z
N PRO A 1 17.99 13.71 7.07
CA PRO A 1 18.71 12.42 7.13
C PRO A 1 17.71 11.26 7.11
N ASN A 2 17.66 10.52 6.00
CA ASN A 2 16.97 9.24 5.97
C ASN A 2 17.74 8.29 6.91
N ASN A 3 17.12 7.90 8.02
CA ASN A 3 17.74 7.02 9.03
C ASN A 3 17.76 5.55 8.57
N ALA A 4 17.38 5.26 7.31
CA ALA A 4 17.47 3.92 6.78
C ALA A 4 18.91 3.53 6.43
N VAL A 5 19.59 2.92 7.41
CA VAL A 5 20.94 2.35 7.31
C VAL A 5 20.98 1.06 6.45
N LEU A 6 20.02 0.83 5.54
CA LEU A 6 19.83 -0.48 4.86
C LEU A 6 20.46 -0.59 3.46
N GLY A 7 21.55 0.13 3.21
CA GLY A 7 22.40 -0.10 2.04
C GLY A 7 21.98 0.65 0.77
N LYS A 8 22.27 0.09 -0.40
CA LYS A 8 21.98 0.73 -1.70
C LYS A 8 20.56 0.39 -2.16
N TRP A 9 19.90 1.35 -2.80
CA TRP A 9 18.59 1.12 -3.42
C TRP A 9 18.63 -0.05 -4.42
N SER A 10 17.63 -0.94 -4.34
CA SER A 10 17.36 -2.00 -5.30
C SER A 10 15.88 -2.37 -5.23
N ALA A 11 15.15 -2.25 -6.34
CA ALA A 11 13.71 -2.55 -6.37
C ALA A 11 13.39 -3.95 -5.82
N SER A 12 14.14 -4.97 -6.25
CA SER A 12 13.96 -6.34 -5.75
C SER A 12 14.27 -6.46 -4.26
N ALA A 13 15.38 -5.89 -3.79
CA ALA A 13 15.74 -5.98 -2.37
C ALA A 13 14.75 -5.22 -1.48
N ASN A 14 14.17 -4.11 -1.97
CA ASN A 14 13.15 -3.35 -1.26
C ASN A 14 11.85 -4.15 -1.15
N THR A 15 11.39 -4.76 -2.26
CA THR A 15 10.23 -5.66 -2.25
C THR A 15 10.46 -6.84 -1.30
N ASP A 16 11.63 -7.48 -1.33
CA ASP A 16 11.94 -8.62 -0.46
C ASP A 16 11.94 -8.22 1.03
N ARG A 17 12.39 -7.01 1.37
CA ARG A 17 12.30 -6.48 2.75
C ARG A 17 10.87 -6.24 3.19
N LEU A 18 10.00 -5.73 2.31
CA LEU A 18 8.58 -5.56 2.62
C LEU A 18 7.89 -6.91 2.82
N ILE A 19 8.15 -7.88 1.93
CA ILE A 19 7.65 -9.26 2.03
C ILE A 19 8.06 -9.88 3.38
N ALA A 20 9.32 -9.69 3.79
CA ALA A 20 9.82 -10.20 5.06
C ALA A 20 9.14 -9.56 6.28
N ALA A 21 8.63 -8.33 6.17
CA ALA A 21 7.93 -7.64 7.24
C ALA A 21 6.47 -8.06 7.41
N LEU A 22 5.82 -8.63 6.38
CA LEU A 22 4.37 -8.93 6.42
C LEU A 22 3.95 -9.87 7.56
N PRO A 23 4.66 -10.97 7.87
CA PRO A 23 4.28 -11.81 9.01
C PRO A 23 4.32 -11.04 10.34
N PHE A 24 5.30 -10.15 10.50
CA PHE A 24 5.40 -9.30 11.68
C PHE A 24 4.27 -8.27 11.73
N TYR A 25 3.91 -7.65 10.61
CA TYR A 25 2.76 -6.76 10.52
C TYR A 25 1.47 -7.47 10.93
N ARG A 26 1.23 -8.65 10.38
CA ARG A 26 0.05 -9.45 10.70
C ARG A 26 -0.02 -9.83 12.17
N ALA A 27 1.11 -10.25 12.76
CA ALA A 27 1.21 -10.55 14.19
C ALA A 27 0.94 -9.33 15.09
N ASN A 28 1.12 -8.11 14.56
CA ASN A 28 0.81 -6.85 15.24
C ASN A 28 -0.57 -6.29 14.89
N GLY A 29 -1.48 -7.10 14.32
CA GLY A 29 -2.87 -6.72 14.02
C GLY A 29 -3.04 -5.84 12.78
N ILE A 30 -2.00 -5.64 11.98
CA ILE A 30 -2.09 -4.95 10.69
C ILE A 30 -2.67 -5.93 9.66
N ASN A 31 -3.75 -5.55 9.00
CA ASN A 31 -4.53 -6.46 8.15
C ASN A 31 -4.46 -6.08 6.66
N ALA A 32 -3.84 -4.95 6.34
CA ALA A 32 -3.64 -4.55 4.97
C ALA A 32 -2.41 -3.68 4.78
N ILE A 33 -1.95 -3.65 3.53
CA ILE A 33 -0.97 -2.68 3.05
C ILE A 33 -1.54 -1.94 1.84
N SER A 34 -1.16 -0.69 1.66
CA SER A 34 -1.34 0.05 0.42
C SER A 34 0.01 0.34 -0.21
N LEU A 35 0.07 0.26 -1.52
CA LEU A 35 1.24 0.61 -2.31
C LEU A 35 0.83 1.27 -3.61
N ASN A 36 1.71 2.05 -4.21
CA ASN A 36 1.50 2.60 -5.54
C ASN A 36 2.51 2.01 -6.53
N LEU A 37 2.05 1.62 -7.72
CA LEU A 37 2.85 1.07 -8.79
C LEU A 37 3.83 2.07 -9.40
N GLN A 38 3.48 3.36 -9.38
CA GLN A 38 4.43 4.43 -9.68
C GLN A 38 5.29 4.77 -8.45
N GLY A 39 4.97 4.21 -7.28
CA GLY A 39 5.49 4.65 -6.00
C GLY A 39 4.97 6.03 -5.59
N GLY A 40 5.63 6.62 -4.59
CA GLY A 40 5.20 7.87 -3.94
C GLY A 40 6.03 9.07 -4.36
N CYS A 41 6.17 10.05 -3.47
CA CYS A 41 7.12 11.14 -3.69
C CYS A 41 8.54 10.59 -3.82
N SER A 42 9.14 10.68 -5.01
CA SER A 42 10.54 10.32 -5.29
C SER A 42 11.54 11.36 -4.75
N CYS A 43 11.14 12.15 -3.75
CA CYS A 43 11.93 13.24 -3.21
C CYS A 43 13.06 12.65 -2.35
N THR A 44 14.26 12.57 -2.92
CA THR A 44 15.50 12.28 -2.19
C THR A 44 15.68 13.32 -1.08
N ARG A 45 15.41 12.93 0.17
CA ARG A 45 15.38 13.84 1.34
C ARG A 45 16.77 14.12 1.93
N ASP A 46 17.73 14.40 1.04
CA ASP A 46 19.03 15.03 1.32
C ASP A 46 19.05 16.49 0.81
N GLY A 47 17.98 17.25 1.11
CA GLY A 47 17.92 18.69 0.81
C GLY A 47 17.24 19.08 -0.51
N GLU A 48 16.64 18.15 -1.25
CA GLU A 48 15.78 18.51 -2.38
C GLU A 48 14.34 18.74 -1.91
N SER A 49 13.97 20.02 -1.78
CA SER A 49 12.58 20.43 -1.59
C SER A 49 11.81 20.33 -2.92
N GLY A 50 10.88 19.37 -3.02
CA GLY A 50 9.82 19.39 -4.04
C GLY A 50 9.63 18.08 -4.81
N MET A 51 8.40 17.86 -5.28
CA MET A 51 8.06 16.80 -6.23
C MET A 51 8.81 17.05 -7.55
N LYS A 52 9.60 16.09 -8.04
CA LYS A 52 10.27 16.28 -9.32
C LYS A 52 9.29 16.02 -10.47
N LEU A 53 9.02 17.04 -11.28
CA LEU A 53 8.11 16.97 -12.43
C LEU A 53 8.75 16.29 -13.65
N LYS A 54 7.94 16.00 -14.68
CA LYS A 54 8.32 15.35 -15.95
C LYS A 54 9.67 15.84 -16.51
N GLY A 55 10.54 14.90 -16.88
CA GLY A 55 11.83 15.17 -17.52
C GLY A 55 13.00 15.39 -16.55
N THR A 56 12.73 15.39 -15.24
CA THR A 56 13.79 15.41 -14.22
C THR A 56 14.24 13.98 -13.92
N ALA A 57 15.56 13.77 -13.87
CA ALA A 57 16.12 12.51 -13.41
C ALA A 57 15.73 12.28 -11.93
N GLN A 58 15.03 11.19 -11.67
CA GLN A 58 14.74 10.70 -10.33
C GLN A 58 15.62 9.48 -10.07
N SER A 59 16.16 9.39 -8.86
CA SER A 59 16.88 8.20 -8.41
C SER A 59 16.22 7.75 -7.11
N PRO A 60 15.46 6.65 -7.14
CA PRO A 60 15.17 5.80 -8.30
C PRO A 60 14.13 6.38 -9.26
N ASP A 61 14.21 5.95 -10.53
CA ASP A 61 13.14 6.15 -11.51
C ASP A 61 12.11 5.02 -11.35
N ASN A 62 10.95 5.36 -10.79
CA ASN A 62 9.85 4.43 -10.55
C ASN A 62 8.72 4.71 -11.56
N ASN A 63 8.53 3.81 -12.53
CA ASN A 63 7.42 3.83 -13.46
C ASN A 63 7.31 2.48 -14.19
N PRO A 64 6.19 1.75 -14.06
CA PRO A 64 6.03 0.44 -14.67
C PRO A 64 5.44 0.49 -16.09
N TYR A 65 4.97 1.67 -16.53
CA TYR A 65 4.26 1.83 -17.79
C TYR A 65 5.21 2.17 -18.93
N LEU A 66 5.31 1.25 -19.89
CA LEU A 66 6.22 1.33 -21.03
C LEU A 66 5.46 1.18 -22.35
N LYS A 67 6.05 1.64 -23.45
CA LYS A 67 5.53 1.42 -24.81
C LYS A 67 6.49 0.56 -25.62
N ASP A 68 5.94 -0.38 -26.38
CA ASP A 68 6.72 -1.16 -27.35
C ASP A 68 7.09 -0.31 -28.59
N SER A 69 7.79 -0.91 -29.56
CA SER A 69 8.18 -0.24 -30.81
C SER A 69 7.00 0.22 -31.67
N ASN A 70 5.81 -0.34 -31.43
CA ASN A 70 4.57 0.01 -32.14
C ASN A 70 3.73 1.03 -31.35
N GLY A 71 4.20 1.47 -30.18
CA GLY A 71 3.50 2.40 -29.31
C GLY A 71 2.43 1.75 -28.43
N ASN A 72 2.35 0.41 -28.39
CA ASN A 72 1.41 -0.27 -27.50
C ASN A 72 1.90 -0.20 -26.05
N LEU A 73 1.01 0.23 -25.16
CA LEU A 73 1.30 0.26 -23.74
C LEU A 73 1.36 -1.16 -23.17
N TYR A 74 2.38 -1.44 -22.35
CA TYR A 74 2.48 -2.63 -21.52
C TYR A 74 3.01 -2.27 -20.13
N ILE A 75 2.82 -3.18 -19.18
CA ILE A 75 3.37 -3.08 -17.83
C ILE A 75 4.64 -3.91 -17.78
N ASP A 76 5.74 -3.31 -17.32
CA ASP A 76 7.03 -3.98 -17.21
C ASP A 76 6.88 -5.29 -16.39
N PRO A 77 7.20 -6.46 -16.98
CA PRO A 77 7.10 -7.75 -16.31
C PRO A 77 7.91 -7.85 -15.00
N ALA A 78 8.98 -7.07 -14.85
CA ALA A 78 9.76 -7.04 -13.62
C ALA A 78 8.94 -6.49 -12.44
N TYR A 79 8.12 -5.45 -12.68
CA TYR A 79 7.21 -4.91 -11.67
C TYR A 79 6.10 -5.90 -11.32
N LEU A 80 5.49 -6.54 -12.33
CA LEU A 80 4.46 -7.56 -12.10
C LEU A 80 5.01 -8.76 -11.32
N THR A 81 6.26 -9.15 -11.57
CA THR A 81 6.93 -10.23 -10.84
C THR A 81 7.12 -9.88 -9.36
N ARG A 82 7.57 -8.65 -9.07
CA ARG A 82 7.73 -8.16 -7.68
C ARG A 82 6.38 -8.00 -6.98
N LEU A 83 5.40 -7.37 -7.63
CA LEU A 83 4.04 -7.22 -7.13
C LEU A 83 3.40 -8.58 -6.81
N GLY A 84 3.54 -9.55 -7.71
CA GLY A 84 3.00 -10.89 -7.53
C GLY A 84 3.52 -11.56 -6.26
N LYS A 85 4.85 -11.57 -6.06
CA LYS A 85 5.47 -12.12 -4.83
C LYS A 85 4.92 -11.47 -3.56
N LEU A 86 4.69 -10.16 -3.60
CA LEU A 86 4.15 -9.42 -2.46
C LEU A 86 2.68 -9.77 -2.20
N ILE A 87 1.84 -9.80 -3.24
CA ILE A 87 0.42 -10.17 -3.12
C ILE A 87 0.28 -11.61 -2.62
N ASP A 88 1.08 -12.53 -3.16
CA ASP A 88 1.10 -13.95 -2.75
C ASP A 88 1.42 -14.04 -1.25
N LYS A 89 2.47 -13.34 -0.80
CA LYS A 89 2.82 -13.33 0.62
C LYS A 89 1.74 -12.70 1.49
N ALA A 90 1.15 -11.58 1.05
CA ALA A 90 0.04 -10.95 1.77
C ALA A 90 -1.15 -11.90 1.89
N ASN A 91 -1.48 -12.64 0.83
CA ASN A 91 -2.55 -13.64 0.83
C ASN A 91 -2.27 -14.77 1.82
N GLU A 92 -1.04 -15.28 1.89
CA GLU A 92 -0.63 -16.26 2.92
C GLU A 92 -0.84 -15.74 4.35
N GLN A 93 -0.69 -14.43 4.58
CA GLN A 93 -0.91 -13.80 5.89
C GLN A 93 -2.38 -13.41 6.12
N GLY A 94 -3.27 -13.61 5.13
CA GLY A 94 -4.66 -13.14 5.18
C GLY A 94 -4.76 -11.61 5.19
N MET A 95 -3.86 -10.93 4.47
CA MET A 95 -3.81 -9.48 4.36
C MET A 95 -4.31 -8.99 2.99
N ILE A 96 -4.96 -7.83 3.00
CA ILE A 96 -5.41 -7.13 1.79
C ILE A 96 -4.28 -6.23 1.26
N VAL A 97 -4.15 -6.14 -0.06
CA VAL A 97 -3.22 -5.23 -0.75
C VAL A 97 -4.02 -4.23 -1.58
N PHE A 98 -3.93 -2.96 -1.22
CA PHE A 98 -4.36 -1.86 -2.09
C PHE A 98 -3.22 -1.59 -3.09
N VAL A 99 -3.54 -1.65 -4.38
CA VAL A 99 -2.59 -1.39 -5.46
C VAL A 99 -3.02 -0.12 -6.19
N GLY A 100 -2.38 0.98 -5.82
CA GLY A 100 -2.43 2.27 -6.51
C GLY A 100 -1.83 2.16 -7.91
N LEU A 101 -2.55 2.63 -8.91
CA LEU A 101 -2.10 2.61 -10.31
C LEU A 101 -1.38 3.90 -10.67
N ILE A 102 -1.99 5.05 -10.37
CA ILE A 102 -1.45 6.36 -10.72
C ILE A 102 -1.21 7.16 -9.44
N TYR A 103 -0.01 7.70 -9.28
CA TYR A 103 0.30 8.63 -8.19
C TYR A 103 0.18 10.07 -8.70
N PHE A 104 -0.48 10.96 -7.96
CA PHE A 104 -0.71 12.35 -8.40
C PHE A 104 0.59 13.08 -8.78
N GLY A 105 1.69 12.79 -8.08
CA GLY A 105 3.00 13.36 -8.39
C GLY A 105 3.72 12.78 -9.58
N GLN A 106 3.24 11.66 -10.11
CA GLN A 106 3.87 10.92 -11.19
C GLN A 106 2.95 10.73 -12.40
N GLU A 107 1.73 11.25 -12.35
CA GLU A 107 0.73 11.10 -13.41
C GLU A 107 1.20 11.64 -14.77
N ASN A 108 2.14 12.58 -14.77
CA ASN A 108 2.74 13.15 -15.97
C ASN A 108 3.67 12.18 -16.74
N ARG A 109 4.03 11.03 -16.15
CA ARG A 109 4.71 9.93 -16.85
C ARG A 109 3.78 9.15 -17.78
N LEU A 110 2.48 9.23 -17.53
CA LEU A 110 1.43 8.65 -18.36
C LEU A 110 0.35 9.71 -18.64
N PRO A 111 0.65 10.77 -19.41
CA PRO A 111 -0.21 11.96 -19.50
C PRO A 111 -1.50 11.73 -20.31
N ASP A 112 -1.49 10.76 -21.23
CA ASP A 112 -2.63 10.49 -22.09
C ASP A 112 -3.73 9.70 -21.35
N GLN A 113 -4.98 10.13 -21.53
CA GLN A 113 -6.12 9.51 -20.85
C GLN A 113 -6.38 8.09 -21.34
N ASN A 114 -6.20 7.81 -22.64
CA ASN A 114 -6.41 6.47 -23.18
C ASN A 114 -5.33 5.50 -22.68
N ASP A 115 -4.09 5.96 -22.57
CA ASP A 115 -3.01 5.20 -21.95
C ASP A 115 -3.31 4.89 -20.47
N ARG A 116 -3.87 5.82 -19.68
CA ARG A 116 -4.30 5.54 -18.29
C ARG A 116 -5.40 4.49 -18.21
N LEU A 117 -6.40 4.56 -19.09
CA LEU A 117 -7.43 3.53 -19.19
C LEU A 117 -6.86 2.18 -19.64
N LYS A 118 -5.86 2.18 -20.53
CA LYS A 118 -5.20 0.96 -20.96
C LYS A 118 -4.35 0.35 -19.85
N ALA A 119 -3.60 1.14 -19.10
CA ALA A 119 -2.88 0.69 -17.91
C ALA A 119 -3.82 0.05 -16.88
N THR A 120 -4.99 0.66 -16.66
CA THR A 120 -6.04 0.14 -15.78
C THR A 120 -6.57 -1.21 -16.26
N GLU A 121 -6.85 -1.32 -17.57
CA GLU A 121 -7.31 -2.56 -18.20
C GLU A 121 -6.27 -3.69 -18.07
N LEU A 122 -4.99 -3.37 -18.27
CA LEU A 122 -3.89 -4.33 -18.15
C LEU A 122 -3.77 -4.85 -16.72
N MET A 123 -3.80 -3.97 -15.70
CA MET A 123 -3.76 -4.43 -14.30
C MET A 123 -5.00 -5.21 -13.91
N ALA A 124 -6.20 -4.77 -14.30
CA ALA A 124 -7.44 -5.49 -14.00
C ALA A 124 -7.39 -6.92 -14.57
N ASN A 125 -6.95 -7.08 -15.83
CA ASN A 125 -6.77 -8.40 -16.42
C ASN A 125 -5.73 -9.24 -15.69
N TRP A 126 -4.56 -8.67 -15.36
CA TRP A 126 -3.50 -9.39 -14.65
C TRP A 126 -3.96 -9.91 -13.28
N VAL A 127 -4.67 -9.09 -12.50
CA VAL A 127 -5.25 -9.50 -11.20
C VAL A 127 -6.27 -10.63 -11.40
N LEU A 128 -7.13 -10.54 -12.42
CA LEU A 128 -8.15 -11.54 -12.72
C LEU A 128 -7.57 -12.86 -13.29
N ASP A 129 -6.46 -12.79 -14.02
CA ASP A 129 -5.73 -13.95 -14.56
C ASP A 129 -5.01 -14.72 -13.46
N LYS A 130 -4.46 -14.00 -12.48
CA LYS A 130 -3.88 -14.58 -11.26
C LYS A 130 -4.91 -15.07 -10.25
N ASP A 131 -6.18 -14.71 -10.46
CA ASP A 131 -7.30 -14.98 -9.57
C ASP A 131 -7.13 -14.46 -8.13
N TYR A 132 -6.38 -13.35 -7.96
CA TYR A 132 -6.21 -12.75 -6.65
C TYR A 132 -7.54 -12.24 -6.08
N LYS A 133 -7.78 -12.55 -4.80
CA LYS A 133 -8.98 -12.15 -4.05
C LYS A 133 -8.71 -11.12 -2.97
N ASN A 134 -7.43 -10.94 -2.61
CA ASN A 134 -6.97 -10.03 -1.58
C ASN A 134 -6.43 -8.71 -2.14
N VAL A 135 -6.88 -8.30 -3.33
CA VAL A 135 -6.43 -7.08 -4.02
C VAL A 135 -7.59 -6.11 -4.22
N ILE A 136 -7.34 -4.84 -3.92
CA ILE A 136 -8.22 -3.72 -4.27
C ILE A 136 -7.42 -2.76 -5.14
N LEU A 137 -7.93 -2.40 -6.32
CA LEU A 137 -7.25 -1.45 -7.20
C LEU A 137 -7.63 -0.02 -6.82
N GLU A 138 -6.64 0.79 -6.46
CA GLU A 138 -6.79 2.23 -6.30
C GLU A 138 -6.39 2.90 -7.62
N THR A 139 -7.33 3.51 -8.33
CA THR A 139 -7.09 4.00 -9.69
C THR A 139 -6.18 5.22 -9.71
N LYS A 140 -6.36 6.15 -8.77
CA LYS A 140 -5.50 7.32 -8.63
C LYS A 140 -5.38 7.78 -7.18
N ASN A 141 -4.15 8.01 -6.74
CA ASN A 141 -3.89 8.62 -5.44
C ASN A 141 -4.37 10.08 -5.42
N GLU A 142 -5.04 10.50 -4.36
CA GLU A 142 -5.49 11.88 -4.08
C GLU A 142 -6.25 12.52 -5.25
N ASN A 143 -7.17 11.77 -5.84
CA ASN A 143 -7.97 12.26 -6.96
C ASN A 143 -9.32 11.54 -7.07
N GLN A 144 -10.40 12.29 -6.86
CA GLN A 144 -11.77 11.84 -7.14
C GLN A 144 -12.36 12.45 -8.43
N GLY A 145 -11.51 12.95 -9.34
CA GLY A 145 -11.94 13.57 -10.59
C GLY A 145 -12.48 12.56 -11.61
N ALA A 146 -13.11 13.09 -12.67
CA ALA A 146 -13.78 12.29 -13.70
C ALA A 146 -12.90 11.17 -14.30
N GLN A 147 -11.60 11.42 -14.49
CA GLN A 147 -10.69 10.43 -15.03
C GLN A 147 -10.49 9.22 -14.09
N ALA A 148 -10.29 9.46 -12.78
CA ALA A 148 -10.15 8.39 -11.80
C ALA A 148 -11.42 7.54 -11.72
N LEU A 149 -12.59 8.20 -11.82
CA LEU A 149 -13.89 7.53 -11.86
C LEU A 149 -14.10 6.71 -13.14
N LEU A 150 -13.63 7.19 -14.30
CA LEU A 150 -13.64 6.41 -15.55
C LEU A 150 -12.73 5.17 -15.46
N MET A 151 -11.60 5.29 -14.77
CA MET A 151 -10.72 4.14 -14.51
C MET A 151 -11.42 3.10 -13.61
N ILE A 152 -12.21 3.52 -12.62
CA ILE A 152 -13.02 2.60 -11.80
C ILE A 152 -14.03 1.85 -12.68
N ASP A 153 -14.74 2.55 -13.56
CA ASP A 153 -15.67 1.93 -14.51
C ASP A 153 -14.93 0.94 -15.44
N LYS A 154 -13.69 1.25 -15.85
CA LYS A 154 -12.85 0.33 -16.62
C LYS A 154 -12.52 -0.94 -15.82
N VAL A 155 -12.14 -0.85 -14.55
CA VAL A 155 -11.90 -2.04 -13.72
C VAL A 155 -13.16 -2.92 -13.65
N LYS A 156 -14.30 -2.30 -13.32
CA LYS A 156 -15.58 -3.00 -13.16
C LYS A 156 -16.05 -3.64 -14.46
N SER A 157 -15.93 -2.95 -15.60
CA SER A 157 -16.32 -3.49 -16.91
C SER A 157 -15.45 -4.65 -17.37
N VAL A 158 -14.12 -4.61 -17.14
CA VAL A 158 -13.22 -5.73 -17.44
C VAL A 158 -13.58 -6.97 -16.62
N ALA A 159 -13.87 -6.79 -15.32
CA ALA A 159 -14.28 -7.90 -14.46
C ALA A 159 -15.65 -8.48 -14.89
N ALA A 160 -16.63 -7.61 -15.15
CA ALA A 160 -17.97 -8.02 -15.57
C ALA A 160 -17.97 -8.78 -16.91
N ALA A 161 -17.17 -8.33 -17.89
CA ALA A 161 -17.02 -9.02 -19.18
C ALA A 161 -16.47 -10.46 -19.03
N ARG A 162 -15.83 -10.76 -17.89
CA ARG A 162 -15.29 -12.08 -17.55
C ARG A 162 -16.16 -12.84 -16.54
N GLY A 163 -17.35 -12.32 -16.19
CA GLY A 163 -18.21 -12.91 -15.18
C GLY A 163 -17.59 -12.93 -13.77
N LYS A 164 -16.65 -12.03 -13.49
CA LYS A 164 -15.92 -11.92 -12.22
C LYS A 164 -16.23 -10.57 -11.54
N THR A 165 -15.86 -10.46 -10.28
CA THR A 165 -15.87 -9.20 -9.51
C THR A 165 -14.44 -8.79 -9.20
N LEU A 166 -14.14 -7.50 -9.31
CA LEU A 166 -12.89 -6.90 -8.87
C LEU A 166 -13.19 -5.56 -8.21
N TYR A 167 -12.65 -5.36 -7.01
CA TYR A 167 -12.89 -4.15 -6.22
C TYR A 167 -11.97 -3.02 -6.67
N ALA A 168 -12.55 -1.83 -6.79
CA ALA A 168 -11.86 -0.62 -7.20
C ALA A 168 -12.26 0.59 -6.36
N THR A 169 -11.30 1.49 -6.19
CA THR A 169 -11.47 2.76 -5.49
C THR A 169 -10.52 3.82 -6.05
N THR A 170 -10.56 5.01 -5.48
CA THR A 170 -9.61 6.11 -5.65
C THR A 170 -9.56 6.88 -4.33
N SER A 171 -8.46 7.52 -3.96
CA SER A 171 -8.39 8.27 -2.69
C SER A 171 -8.76 9.74 -2.85
N LEU A 172 -9.29 10.32 -1.78
CA LEU A 172 -9.53 11.76 -1.68
C LEU A 172 -8.21 12.50 -1.46
N GLY A 173 -8.13 13.71 -2.00
CA GLY A 173 -7.01 14.62 -1.75
C GLY A 173 -7.03 15.21 -0.34
N TYR A 174 -5.99 16.00 -0.05
CA TYR A 174 -5.86 16.74 1.20
C TYR A 174 -7.06 17.67 1.43
N GLN A 175 -7.68 17.59 2.61
CA GLN A 175 -8.80 18.45 3.00
C GLN A 175 -9.97 18.43 2.02
N GLU A 176 -10.30 17.23 1.55
CA GLU A 176 -11.37 17.00 0.58
C GLU A 176 -12.53 16.19 1.19
N TYR A 177 -13.76 16.52 0.77
CA TYR A 177 -14.96 15.73 1.05
C TYR A 177 -15.35 14.94 -0.20
N PRO A 178 -15.88 13.71 -0.06
CA PRO A 178 -16.28 12.96 -1.23
C PRO A 178 -17.46 13.61 -1.95
N THR A 179 -17.43 13.54 -3.28
CA THR A 179 -18.56 13.91 -4.12
C THR A 179 -19.58 12.76 -4.20
N SER A 180 -20.82 13.06 -4.57
CA SER A 180 -21.84 12.03 -4.84
C SER A 180 -21.40 11.05 -5.94
N ALA A 181 -20.71 11.55 -6.97
CA ALA A 181 -20.18 10.72 -8.05
C ALA A 181 -19.10 9.73 -7.57
N TYR A 182 -18.27 10.15 -6.62
CA TYR A 182 -17.31 9.29 -5.95
C TYR A 182 -18.01 8.20 -5.12
N LEU A 183 -18.93 8.60 -4.24
CA LEU A 183 -19.66 7.67 -3.35
C LEU A 183 -20.45 6.61 -4.13
N GLY A 184 -21.00 6.97 -5.30
CA GLY A 184 -21.72 6.04 -6.16
C GLY A 184 -20.84 5.04 -6.94
N LYS A 185 -19.51 5.19 -6.92
CA LYS A 185 -18.60 4.39 -7.76
C LYS A 185 -17.59 3.56 -7.00
N VAL A 186 -17.08 4.02 -5.86
CA VAL A 186 -16.03 3.29 -5.12
C VAL A 186 -16.58 2.08 -4.37
N ASP A 187 -15.76 1.04 -4.22
CA ASP A 187 -16.10 -0.12 -3.39
C ASP A 187 -15.65 0.04 -1.92
N VAL A 188 -14.65 0.89 -1.70
CA VAL A 188 -14.14 1.32 -0.39
C VAL A 188 -13.88 2.82 -0.46
N ILE A 189 -14.29 3.58 0.55
CA ILE A 189 -14.05 5.03 0.62
C ILE A 189 -12.68 5.25 1.25
N LEU A 190 -11.74 5.82 0.48
CA LEU A 190 -10.38 6.10 0.91
C LEU A 190 -10.19 7.59 1.22
N VAL A 191 -9.87 7.89 2.46
CA VAL A 191 -9.70 9.26 2.99
C VAL A 191 -8.26 9.47 3.43
N HIS A 192 -7.70 10.65 3.16
CA HIS A 192 -6.43 11.07 3.71
C HIS A 192 -6.70 12.06 4.85
N THR A 193 -6.11 11.85 6.02
CA THR A 193 -6.22 12.75 7.17
C THR A 193 -4.88 13.31 7.62
N ASN A 194 -3.88 13.26 6.73
CA ASN A 194 -2.65 14.04 6.83
C ASN A 194 -3.06 15.49 7.11
N GLY A 195 -2.43 16.13 8.12
CA GLY A 195 -2.81 17.49 8.56
C GLY A 195 -4.13 17.67 9.34
N TYR A 196 -4.99 16.65 9.49
CA TYR A 196 -6.19 16.77 10.32
C TYR A 196 -5.84 16.58 11.80
N ALA A 197 -6.55 17.31 12.66
CA ALA A 197 -6.61 17.08 14.08
C ALA A 197 -7.68 16.01 14.44
N SER A 198 -7.57 15.44 15.64
CA SER A 198 -8.57 14.48 16.14
C SER A 198 -9.88 15.17 16.51
N THR A 199 -9.82 16.44 16.90
CA THR A 199 -10.95 17.33 17.18
C THR A 199 -11.03 18.42 16.13
N ILE A 200 -12.17 19.11 16.08
CA ILE A 200 -12.44 20.20 15.13
C ILE A 200 -11.35 21.27 15.27
N ASP A 201 -10.57 21.48 14.21
CA ASP A 201 -9.61 22.57 14.15
C ASP A 201 -10.27 23.91 13.79
N SER A 202 -9.50 24.99 13.74
CA SER A 202 -10.01 26.34 13.42
C SER A 202 -10.62 26.44 12.01
N ASN A 203 -10.33 25.49 11.13
CA ASN A 203 -10.84 25.42 9.77
C ASN A 203 -12.04 24.45 9.65
N GLY A 204 -12.49 23.89 10.77
CA GLY A 204 -13.63 22.98 10.81
C GLY A 204 -13.29 21.54 10.41
N TRP A 205 -12.02 21.12 10.48
CA TRP A 205 -11.59 19.79 10.10
C TRP A 205 -11.28 18.91 11.31
N SER A 206 -11.78 17.67 11.26
CA SER A 206 -11.39 16.60 12.19
C SER A 206 -11.69 15.23 11.60
N VAL A 207 -11.04 14.20 12.14
CA VAL A 207 -11.32 12.79 11.80
C VAL A 207 -12.79 12.44 12.05
N TYR A 208 -13.38 12.89 13.16
CA TYR A 208 -14.79 12.65 13.45
C TYR A 208 -15.74 13.28 12.42
N GLN A 209 -15.49 14.54 12.05
CA GLN A 209 -16.36 15.27 11.12
C GLN A 209 -16.33 14.71 9.71
N ILE A 210 -15.17 14.30 9.19
CA ILE A 210 -15.10 13.72 7.84
C ILE A 210 -15.89 12.41 7.80
N ILE A 211 -15.78 11.57 8.83
CA ILE A 211 -16.54 10.31 8.94
C ILE A 211 -18.04 10.58 9.03
N ASP A 212 -18.46 11.51 9.89
CA ASP A 212 -19.88 11.83 10.07
C ASP A 212 -20.47 12.46 8.80
N LYS A 213 -19.73 13.31 8.10
CA LYS A 213 -20.17 13.88 6.82
C LYS A 213 -20.33 12.82 5.73
N ILE A 214 -19.43 11.84 5.65
CA ILE A 214 -19.57 10.71 4.72
C ILE A 214 -20.84 9.92 5.05
N ARG A 215 -21.05 9.55 6.32
CA ARG A 215 -22.18 8.72 6.73
C ARG A 215 -23.54 9.41 6.60
N ASN A 216 -23.56 10.73 6.69
CA ASN A 216 -24.76 11.53 6.53
C ASN A 216 -25.04 11.95 5.07
N ASP A 217 -24.14 11.64 4.12
CA ASP A 217 -24.41 11.89 2.71
C ASP A 217 -25.50 10.94 2.22
N PRO A 218 -26.55 11.43 1.54
CA PRO A 218 -27.64 10.57 1.04
C PRO A 218 -27.20 9.55 -0.01
N ASN A 219 -26.02 9.70 -0.61
CA ASN A 219 -25.45 8.74 -1.57
C ASN A 219 -24.53 7.73 -0.90
N TYR A 220 -24.31 7.82 0.41
CA TYR A 220 -23.58 6.81 1.15
C TYR A 220 -24.41 5.53 1.22
N ASN A 221 -23.87 4.44 0.67
CA ASN A 221 -24.55 3.15 0.52
C ASN A 221 -24.02 2.08 1.50
N GLY A 222 -23.27 2.49 2.53
CA GLY A 222 -22.64 1.55 3.48
C GLY A 222 -21.28 0.99 3.06
N ASN A 223 -20.64 1.51 2.01
CA ASN A 223 -19.25 1.15 1.68
C ASN A 223 -18.33 1.29 2.93
N PRO A 224 -17.34 0.40 3.11
CA PRO A 224 -16.33 0.56 4.15
C PRO A 224 -15.58 1.89 3.97
N ILE A 225 -15.27 2.54 5.10
CA ILE A 225 -14.44 3.75 5.13
C ILE A 225 -13.07 3.36 5.67
N LEU A 226 -12.02 3.81 5.00
CA LEU A 226 -10.64 3.65 5.40
C LEU A 226 -9.93 4.99 5.29
N ILE A 227 -9.41 5.47 6.41
CA ILE A 227 -8.37 6.49 6.40
C ILE A 227 -7.10 5.78 5.94
N THR A 228 -6.73 5.91 4.67
CA THR A 228 -5.58 5.18 4.14
C THR A 228 -4.28 5.90 4.50
N GLU A 229 -4.24 7.24 4.51
CA GLU A 229 -3.04 7.97 4.90
C GLU A 229 -3.30 8.91 6.09
N ASP A 230 -2.48 8.79 7.13
CA ASP A 230 -2.35 9.80 8.19
C ASP A 230 -0.94 9.78 8.78
N GLY A 231 -0.25 10.91 8.64
CA GLY A 231 1.18 11.03 8.91
C GLY A 231 1.76 12.40 8.54
N PRO A 232 3.10 12.57 8.54
CA PRO A 232 4.11 11.50 8.54
C PRO A 232 4.49 10.92 9.91
N ASN A 233 4.11 11.57 11.02
CA ASN A 233 4.30 11.03 12.37
C ASN A 233 3.02 10.33 12.82
N PHE A 234 3.16 9.24 13.57
CA PHE A 234 2.00 8.51 14.11
C PHE A 234 1.12 9.42 14.98
N LYS A 235 -0.18 9.48 14.68
CA LYS A 235 -1.17 10.28 15.43
C LYS A 235 -2.15 9.38 16.17
N LEU A 236 -1.82 9.06 17.42
CA LEU A 236 -2.66 8.22 18.29
C LEU A 236 -4.11 8.71 18.38
N ALA A 237 -4.32 10.02 18.51
CA ALA A 237 -5.65 10.59 18.65
C ALA A 237 -6.52 10.41 17.40
N ASN A 238 -5.92 10.43 16.21
CA ASN A 238 -6.63 10.20 14.95
C ASN A 238 -6.98 8.73 14.76
N LEU A 239 -6.05 7.81 15.09
CA LEU A 239 -6.34 6.37 15.14
C LEU A 239 -7.50 6.08 16.09
N ASN A 240 -7.51 6.67 17.29
CA ASN A 240 -8.61 6.51 18.24
C ASN A 240 -9.93 7.05 17.66
N ALA A 241 -9.94 8.26 17.11
CA ALA A 241 -11.15 8.83 16.51
C ALA A 241 -11.73 7.97 15.36
N ALA A 242 -10.86 7.42 14.51
CA ALA A 242 -11.27 6.52 13.44
C ALA A 242 -11.89 5.24 14.01
N THR A 243 -11.20 4.62 14.98
CA THR A 243 -11.60 3.33 15.55
C THR A 243 -12.82 3.42 16.47
N ASP A 244 -13.00 4.53 17.18
CA ASP A 244 -14.21 4.87 17.95
C ASP A 244 -15.45 4.95 17.03
N LYS A 245 -15.26 5.33 15.76
CA LYS A 245 -16.31 5.33 14.74
C LYS A 245 -16.37 4.02 13.95
N GLY A 246 -15.55 3.00 14.25
CA GLY A 246 -15.49 1.75 13.48
C GLY A 246 -14.97 1.92 12.05
N VAL A 247 -14.09 2.91 11.83
CA VAL A 247 -13.44 3.21 10.55
C VAL A 247 -12.02 2.68 10.56
N GLY A 248 -11.57 2.14 9.43
CA GLY A 248 -10.19 1.67 9.31
C GLY A 248 -9.20 2.84 9.30
N TRP A 249 -7.98 2.63 9.80
CA TRP A 249 -6.95 3.67 9.83
C TRP A 249 -5.61 3.18 9.32
N GLY A 250 -4.86 4.07 8.66
CA GLY A 250 -3.67 3.77 7.91
C GLY A 250 -2.47 4.59 8.37
N TYR A 251 -1.39 3.93 8.79
CA TYR A 251 -0.17 4.65 9.17
C TYR A 251 0.62 5.04 7.92
N TYR A 252 0.75 6.35 7.69
CA TYR A 252 1.64 6.91 6.68
C TYR A 252 2.95 7.37 7.34
N ASN A 253 4.06 6.72 7.00
CA ASN A 253 5.40 7.08 7.48
C ASN A 253 6.31 7.40 6.29
N ASP A 254 6.40 8.69 5.97
CA ASP A 254 7.23 9.17 4.86
C ASP A 254 8.74 9.05 5.15
N GLN A 255 9.13 9.00 6.42
CA GLN A 255 10.52 9.10 6.86
C GLN A 255 11.26 7.78 6.65
N ASP A 256 10.64 6.65 7.02
CA ASP A 256 11.29 5.35 7.04
C ASP A 256 10.67 4.33 6.08
N LYS A 257 9.38 4.48 5.75
CA LYS A 257 8.60 3.44 5.03
C LYS A 257 8.29 3.79 3.58
N GLN A 258 8.46 5.06 3.19
CA GLN A 258 8.34 5.53 1.80
C GLN A 258 9.70 5.95 1.21
N SER A 259 10.64 6.37 2.06
CA SER A 259 11.93 6.90 1.63
C SER A 259 12.95 5.78 1.38
N VAL A 260 13.52 5.76 0.18
CA VAL A 260 14.52 4.79 -0.24
C VAL A 260 15.89 5.01 0.43
N PRO A 261 16.61 3.95 0.83
CA PRO A 261 16.11 2.56 0.91
C PRO A 261 15.14 2.41 2.08
N ALA A 262 13.88 2.01 1.85
CA ALA A 262 12.94 1.92 2.97
C ALA A 262 13.32 0.84 3.99
N ASN A 263 13.02 1.13 5.25
CA ASN A 263 13.12 0.22 6.38
C ASN A 263 11.72 -0.16 6.89
N PHE A 264 11.20 -1.27 6.37
CA PHE A 264 9.86 -1.76 6.71
C PHE A 264 9.70 -2.32 8.13
N ASN A 265 10.75 -2.38 8.94
CA ASN A 265 10.61 -2.83 10.33
C ASN A 265 9.82 -1.82 11.18
N LEU A 266 9.13 -2.30 12.22
CA LEU A 266 8.54 -1.42 13.24
C LEU A 266 9.59 -1.19 14.33
N PHE A 267 10.46 -0.20 14.14
CA PHE A 267 11.64 0.00 15.00
C PHE A 267 11.62 1.34 15.75
N SER A 268 10.90 2.34 15.23
CA SER A 268 10.84 3.64 15.88
C SER A 268 9.88 3.63 17.08
N SER A 269 9.98 4.65 17.94
CA SER A 269 9.01 4.85 19.02
C SER A 269 7.59 5.05 18.48
N SER A 270 7.45 5.72 17.33
CA SER A 270 6.16 5.88 16.64
C SER A 270 5.62 4.55 16.13
N ASP A 271 6.45 3.72 15.50
CA ASP A 271 6.06 2.38 15.05
C ASP A 271 5.63 1.50 16.23
N SER A 272 6.37 1.55 17.34
CA SER A 272 6.07 0.76 18.55
C SER A 272 4.75 1.21 19.20
N THR A 273 4.51 2.52 19.28
CA THR A 273 3.26 3.07 19.81
C THR A 273 2.08 2.69 18.93
N PHE A 274 2.27 2.77 17.61
CA PHE A 274 1.29 2.31 16.63
C PHE A 274 0.96 0.83 16.84
N ALA A 275 1.95 -0.05 16.75
CA ALA A 275 1.76 -1.50 16.92
C ALA A 275 1.06 -1.85 18.24
N ASN A 276 1.53 -1.29 19.36
CA ASN A 276 0.93 -1.53 20.67
C ASN A 276 -0.54 -1.10 20.71
N ARG A 277 -0.87 0.06 20.15
CA ARG A 277 -2.26 0.54 20.13
C ARG A 277 -3.14 -0.35 19.27
N VAL A 278 -2.62 -0.83 18.15
CA VAL A 278 -3.35 -1.71 17.22
C VAL A 278 -3.69 -3.03 17.89
N LEU A 279 -2.75 -3.61 18.61
CA LEU A 279 -2.96 -4.85 19.34
C LEU A 279 -4.02 -4.71 20.42
N GLN A 280 -4.02 -3.58 21.15
CA GLN A 280 -5.08 -3.27 22.10
C GLN A 280 -6.45 -3.20 21.44
N ILE A 281 -6.55 -2.60 20.25
CA ILE A 281 -7.83 -2.44 19.53
C ILE A 281 -8.30 -3.79 18.94
N THR A 282 -7.37 -4.57 18.40
CA THR A 282 -7.67 -5.86 17.73
C THR A 282 -7.81 -7.03 18.69
N GLY A 283 -7.58 -6.83 19.99
CA GLY A 283 -7.57 -7.89 20.99
C GLY A 283 -6.40 -8.87 20.85
N GLY A 284 -5.37 -8.50 20.08
CA GLY A 284 -4.15 -9.28 19.93
C GLY A 284 -3.28 -9.21 21.18
N ALA A 285 -2.62 -10.30 21.54
CA ALA A 285 -1.62 -10.28 22.60
C ALA A 285 -0.44 -9.39 22.16
N THR A 286 0.01 -8.48 23.03
CA THR A 286 1.20 -7.67 22.76
C THR A 286 2.39 -8.59 22.46
N PRO A 287 3.02 -8.53 21.27
CA PRO A 287 4.17 -9.34 20.98
C PRO A 287 5.28 -8.89 21.93
N THR A 288 5.88 -9.86 22.59
CA THR A 288 7.08 -9.63 23.40
C THR A 288 8.15 -9.05 22.46
N PRO A 289 8.86 -7.96 22.83
CA PRO A 289 9.89 -7.40 21.97
C PRO A 289 10.87 -8.50 21.56
N THR A 290 11.03 -8.69 20.25
CA THR A 290 12.07 -9.57 19.73
C THR A 290 13.41 -9.05 20.25
N PRO A 291 14.20 -9.85 20.99
CA PRO A 291 15.49 -9.38 21.47
C PRO A 291 16.31 -8.89 20.28
N THR A 292 16.86 -7.68 20.38
CA THR A 292 17.82 -7.15 19.42
C THR A 292 18.90 -8.23 19.23
N PRO A 293 19.22 -8.65 17.98
CA PRO A 293 20.26 -9.64 17.78
C PRO A 293 21.53 -9.14 18.47
N THR A 294 21.99 -9.89 19.46
CA THR A 294 23.29 -9.62 20.10
C THR A 294 24.33 -9.66 18.99
N PRO A 295 25.23 -8.66 18.87
CA PRO A 295 26.25 -8.69 17.83
C PRO A 295 27.00 -10.01 17.91
N THR A 296 26.89 -10.81 16.85
CA THR A 296 27.63 -12.06 16.72
C THR A 296 29.11 -11.72 16.86
N PRO A 297 29.86 -12.31 17.81
CA PRO A 297 31.30 -12.09 17.90
C PRO A 297 31.90 -12.41 16.52
N THR A 298 32.69 -11.47 16.00
CA THR A 298 33.37 -11.62 14.72
C THR A 298 34.17 -12.93 14.74
N PRO A 299 33.91 -13.90 13.84
CA PRO A 299 34.70 -15.11 13.80
C PRO A 299 36.15 -14.74 13.51
N THR A 300 37.06 -15.22 14.36
CA THR A 300 38.49 -15.17 14.11
C THR A 300 38.77 -15.84 12.75
N PRO A 301 39.60 -15.25 11.86
CA PRO A 301 39.84 -15.82 10.55
C PRO A 301 40.37 -17.25 10.67
N SER A 302 39.59 -18.21 10.17
CA SER A 302 40.01 -19.60 10.02
C SER A 302 40.95 -19.70 8.82
N PRO A 303 42.05 -20.49 8.89
CA PRO A 303 42.94 -20.71 7.76
C PRO A 303 42.18 -21.33 6.58
N THR A 304 42.54 -20.87 5.38
CA THR A 304 41.96 -21.19 4.07
C THR A 304 41.92 -22.71 3.80
N PRO A 305 40.73 -23.30 3.55
CA PRO A 305 40.65 -24.67 3.07
C PRO A 305 40.86 -24.81 1.55
N THR A 306 41.57 -25.86 1.16
CA THR A 306 41.81 -26.35 -0.21
C THR A 306 40.52 -26.87 -0.87
N PRO A 307 40.30 -26.68 -2.19
CA PRO A 307 39.02 -26.99 -2.82
C PRO A 307 38.84 -28.48 -3.15
N PRO A 308 37.63 -29.05 -2.99
CA PRO A 308 37.22 -30.30 -3.62
C PRO A 308 36.11 -30.10 -4.70
N PRO A 309 35.82 -31.13 -5.52
CA PRO A 309 35.39 -31.05 -6.93
C PRO A 309 33.86 -30.92 -7.11
N PRO A 310 33.35 -30.76 -8.36
CA PRO A 310 31.98 -30.36 -8.62
C PRO A 310 31.00 -31.53 -8.82
N ILE A 311 29.71 -31.14 -8.81
CA ILE A 311 28.50 -31.75 -9.41
C ILE A 311 27.53 -32.38 -8.38
N GLY A 312 26.23 -32.05 -8.56
CA GLY A 312 25.12 -32.84 -8.04
C GLY A 312 23.79 -32.10 -8.01
N ASP A 313 23.15 -31.99 -9.18
CA ASP A 313 21.77 -31.53 -9.39
C ASP A 313 20.76 -32.47 -8.71
N THR A 314 19.81 -31.93 -7.93
CA THR A 314 18.49 -32.55 -7.72
C THR A 314 17.46 -31.53 -7.23
N THR A 315 16.35 -31.49 -7.94
CA THR A 315 15.09 -30.78 -7.67
C THR A 315 14.16 -31.59 -6.77
N ALA A 316 13.29 -30.92 -6.00
CA ALA A 316 12.12 -31.51 -5.35
C ALA A 316 11.09 -30.41 -4.93
N PRO A 317 9.79 -30.74 -4.78
CA PRO A 317 8.70 -30.03 -5.46
C PRO A 317 7.81 -29.11 -4.60
N LEU A 318 6.97 -28.34 -5.32
CA LEU A 318 5.84 -27.55 -4.84
C LEU A 318 4.85 -28.34 -3.97
N ARG A 319 4.26 -27.65 -2.97
CA ARG A 319 2.99 -28.05 -2.35
C ARG A 319 2.01 -26.88 -2.25
N SER A 320 0.74 -27.26 -2.37
CA SER A 320 -0.43 -26.50 -2.77
C SER A 320 -1.12 -25.71 -1.66
N SER A 321 -1.70 -24.59 -2.10
CA SER A 321 -2.89 -23.86 -1.64
C SER A 321 -3.76 -24.44 -0.51
N ALA A 322 -4.01 -23.60 0.49
CA ALA A 322 -5.27 -23.59 1.24
C ALA A 322 -5.77 -22.14 1.31
N SER A 323 -6.95 -21.88 0.76
CA SER A 323 -7.63 -20.59 0.79
C SER A 323 -8.57 -20.51 2.00
N PRO A 324 -8.49 -19.48 2.86
CA PRO A 324 -9.62 -19.04 3.65
C PRO A 324 -10.30 -17.86 2.94
N SER A 325 -11.54 -18.08 2.51
CA SER A 325 -12.47 -17.04 2.11
C SER A 325 -13.04 -16.38 3.36
N SER A 326 -12.59 -15.18 3.70
CA SER A 326 -13.25 -14.33 4.69
C SER A 326 -13.92 -13.16 3.97
N ALA A 327 -15.20 -13.34 3.66
CA ALA A 327 -16.08 -12.25 3.25
C ALA A 327 -16.23 -11.24 4.39
N LEU A 328 -16.11 -9.95 4.07
CA LEU A 328 -16.43 -8.85 4.98
C LEU A 328 -17.94 -8.86 5.23
N THR A 329 -18.36 -9.37 6.38
CA THR A 329 -19.75 -9.23 6.87
C THR A 329 -19.89 -7.90 7.61
N SER A 330 -20.88 -7.09 7.23
CA SER A 330 -21.26 -5.90 7.99
C SER A 330 -21.91 -6.29 9.31
N GLY A 331 -21.71 -5.48 10.36
CA GLY A 331 -22.59 -5.51 11.54
C GLY A 331 -22.00 -5.93 12.89
N THR A 332 -20.68 -5.94 13.07
CA THR A 332 -20.03 -5.82 14.40
C THR A 332 -18.77 -4.96 14.22
N SER A 333 -18.24 -4.34 15.28
CA SER A 333 -17.10 -3.41 15.24
C SER A 333 -15.84 -4.04 14.63
N SER A 334 -15.78 -4.10 13.30
CA SER A 334 -14.64 -4.60 12.54
C SER A 334 -13.63 -3.48 12.42
N THR A 335 -12.68 -3.43 13.35
CA THR A 335 -11.56 -2.50 13.24
C THR A 335 -10.60 -3.00 12.16
N PHE A 336 -10.50 -2.23 11.07
CA PHE A 336 -9.50 -2.44 10.04
C PHE A 336 -8.27 -1.56 10.33
N LEU A 337 -7.08 -2.06 10.04
CA LEU A 337 -5.88 -1.25 10.10
C LEU A 337 -4.95 -1.54 8.93
N GLY A 338 -4.66 -0.49 8.17
CA GLY A 338 -3.76 -0.51 7.03
C GLY A 338 -2.40 0.13 7.34
N LEU A 339 -1.41 -0.16 6.51
CA LEU A 339 -0.15 0.58 6.41
C LEU A 339 0.01 1.06 4.96
N VAL A 340 0.46 2.29 4.72
CA VAL A 340 0.73 2.78 3.36
C VAL A 340 2.22 2.82 3.09
N THR A 341 2.62 2.27 1.94
CA THR A 341 3.99 2.22 1.41
C THR A 341 3.99 2.56 -0.08
N ASN A 342 5.15 2.64 -0.72
CA ASN A 342 5.32 3.27 -2.03
C ASN A 342 6.39 2.61 -2.91
N GLU A 343 6.68 1.32 -2.71
CA GLU A 343 7.91 0.73 -3.25
C GLU A 343 7.74 -0.58 -4.04
N LEU A 344 6.98 -0.52 -5.13
CA LEU A 344 7.12 -1.52 -6.20
C LEU A 344 7.87 -0.98 -7.40
#